data_AF-A0A8T4M5L1-F1
#
_entry.id   AF-A0A8T4M5L1-F1
#
_cell.length_a   1.000
_cell.length_b   1.000
_cell.length_c   1.000
_cell.angle_alpha   90.00
_cell.angle_beta   90.00
_cell.angle_gamma   90.00
#
_symmetry.space_group_name_H-M   'P 1'
#
loop_
_entity.id
_entity.type
_entity.pdbx_description
1 polymer ?
#
loop_
_entity_poly.entity_id
_entity_poly.type
_entity_poly.pdbx_seq_one_letter_code
_entity_poly.pdbx_strand_id
1 'polypeptide(L)'
;MKPQINLRLPSNLKKAAEKYVKKHNYKNLQELATDAIREKVMIRKYDESFTPKEIELIDKLIDLSIKKGKLVSKKELFKDLK
;
A
#
# COMPACT_ATOMS: atom_id res chain seq x y z
N MET A 1 -15.50 -12.34 -26.04
CA MET A 1 -15.60 -10.88 -25.76
C MET A 1 -15.10 -10.63 -24.35
N LYS A 2 -14.33 -9.56 -24.11
CA LYS A 2 -14.01 -9.13 -22.74
C LYS A 2 -15.23 -8.38 -22.16
N PRO A 3 -15.57 -8.56 -20.87
CA PRO A 3 -16.66 -7.83 -20.25
C PRO A 3 -16.35 -6.32 -20.25
N GLN A 4 -17.33 -5.50 -20.61
CA GLN A 4 -17.22 -4.04 -20.59
C GLN A 4 -17.80 -3.50 -19.28
N ILE A 5 -17.04 -2.65 -18.59
CA ILE A 5 -17.48 -1.98 -17.36
C ILE A 5 -18.04 -0.61 -17.74
N ASN A 6 -19.32 -0.38 -17.46
CA ASN A 6 -19.98 0.91 -17.65
C ASN A 6 -20.07 1.66 -16.32
N LEU A 7 -19.32 2.74 -16.17
CA LEU A 7 -19.28 3.55 -14.95
C LEU A 7 -20.12 4.82 -15.12
N ARG A 8 -20.97 5.12 -14.13
CA ARG A 8 -21.64 6.42 -14.01
C ARG A 8 -20.88 7.26 -13.00
N LEU A 9 -20.37 8.41 -13.44
CA LEU A 9 -19.62 9.34 -12.60
C LEU A 9 -20.45 10.60 -12.34
N PRO A 10 -20.49 11.10 -11.08
CA PRO A 10 -20.96 12.45 -10.79
C PRO A 10 -20.24 13.50 -11.65
N SER A 11 -20.94 14.56 -12.02
CA SER A 11 -20.43 15.57 -12.96
C SER A 11 -19.17 16.28 -12.48
N ASN A 12 -19.07 16.55 -11.17
CA ASN A 12 -17.89 17.08 -10.52
C ASN A 12 -16.70 16.12 -10.60
N LEU A 13 -16.91 14.83 -10.32
CA LEU A 13 -15.88 13.80 -10.38
C LEU A 13 -15.38 13.60 -11.80
N LYS A 14 -16.29 13.57 -12.78
CA LYS A 14 -15.93 13.47 -14.21
C LYS A 14 -15.02 14.61 -14.63
N LYS A 15 -15.36 15.86 -14.29
CA LYS A 15 -14.53 17.04 -14.60
C LYS A 15 -13.14 16.97 -13.95
N ALA A 16 -13.07 16.54 -12.70
CA ALA A 16 -11.80 16.37 -11.99
C ALA A 16 -10.93 15.29 -12.65
N ALA A 17 -11.54 14.16 -13.00
CA ALA A 17 -10.86 13.04 -13.64
C ALA A 17 -10.37 13.40 -15.06
N GLU A 18 -11.14 14.16 -15.85
CA GLU A 18 -10.70 14.67 -17.16
C GLU A 18 -9.47 15.59 -17.04
N LYS A 19 -9.42 16.46 -16.02
CA LYS A 19 -8.23 17.28 -15.73
C LYS A 19 -7.04 16.39 -15.35
N TYR A 20 -7.27 15.35 -14.55
CA TYR A 20 -6.25 14.41 -14.13
C TYR A 20 -5.67 13.64 -15.33
N VAL A 21 -6.52 13.14 -16.23
CA VAL A 21 -6.12 12.46 -17.47
C VAL A 21 -5.14 13.31 -18.27
N LYS A 22 -5.48 14.60 -18.48
CA LYS A 22 -4.64 15.54 -19.23
C LYS A 22 -3.31 15.83 -18.55
N LYS A 23 -3.29 15.91 -17.23
CA LYS A 23 -2.09 16.24 -16.44
C LYS A 23 -1.12 15.06 -16.32
N HIS A 24 -1.63 13.84 -16.28
CA HIS A 24 -0.87 12.63 -15.96
C HIS A 24 -0.70 11.68 -17.15
N ASN A 25 -0.83 12.18 -18.39
CA ASN A 25 -0.59 11.43 -19.64
C ASN A 25 -1.41 10.13 -19.80
N TYR A 26 -2.63 10.09 -19.26
CA TYR A 26 -3.58 9.04 -19.62
C TYR A 26 -4.15 9.35 -21.01
N LYS A 27 -4.37 8.31 -21.83
CA LYS A 27 -4.95 8.40 -23.17
C LYS A 27 -6.41 8.83 -23.10
N ASN A 28 -7.15 8.32 -22.12
CA ASN A 28 -8.56 8.65 -21.90
C ASN A 28 -9.02 8.30 -20.47
N LEU A 29 -10.28 8.64 -20.19
CA LEU A 29 -10.90 8.40 -18.89
C LEU A 29 -11.07 6.90 -18.56
N GLN A 30 -11.20 6.03 -19.57
CA GLN A 30 -11.35 4.59 -19.37
C GLN A 30 -10.03 3.96 -18.91
N GLU A 31 -8.90 4.43 -19.43
CA GLU A 31 -7.57 3.99 -18.98
C GLU A 31 -7.34 4.38 -17.52
N LEU A 32 -7.62 5.64 -17.16
CA LEU A 32 -7.58 6.09 -15.77
C LEU A 32 -8.49 5.26 -14.86
N ALA A 33 -9.73 5.00 -15.28
CA ALA A 33 -10.68 4.19 -14.50
C ALA A 33 -10.19 2.75 -14.33
N THR A 34 -9.60 2.16 -15.37
CA THR A 34 -9.06 0.80 -15.33
C THR A 34 -7.90 0.70 -14.35
N ASP A 35 -6.99 1.67 -14.38
CA ASP A 35 -5.84 1.70 -13.48
C ASP A 35 -6.25 1.95 -12.03
N ALA A 36 -7.20 2.86 -11.77
CA ALA A 36 -7.73 3.10 -10.43
C ALA A 36 -8.44 1.85 -9.85
N ILE A 37 -9.23 1.14 -10.68
CA ILE A 37 -9.85 -0.13 -10.26
C ILE A 37 -8.77 -1.18 -10.02
N ARG A 38 -7.76 -1.27 -10.88
CA ARG A 38 -6.65 -2.21 -10.70
C ARG A 38 -5.92 -1.94 -9.39
N GLU A 39 -5.60 -0.69 -9.08
CA GLU A 39 -4.95 -0.30 -7.83
C GLU A 39 -5.80 -0.69 -6.61
N LYS A 40 -7.12 -0.50 -6.69
CA LYS A 40 -8.02 -0.84 -5.58
C LYS A 40 -8.21 -2.35 -5.39
N VAL A 41 -8.28 -3.11 -6.49
CA VAL A 41 -8.53 -4.56 -6.48
C VAL A 41 -7.25 -5.38 -6.33
N MET A 42 -6.10 -4.84 -6.78
CA MET A 42 -4.80 -5.39 -6.41
C MET A 42 -4.60 -5.18 -4.91
N ILE A 43 -4.99 -6.21 -4.16
CA ILE A 43 -4.46 -6.47 -2.84
C ILE A 43 -2.94 -6.41 -3.00
N ARG A 44 -2.29 -5.42 -2.39
CA ARG A 44 -0.84 -5.40 -2.29
C ARG A 44 -0.45 -6.78 -1.76
N LYS A 45 0.46 -7.50 -2.44
CA LYS A 45 0.94 -8.83 -1.98
C LYS A 45 1.42 -8.80 -0.53
N TYR A 46 1.75 -7.62 -0.05
CA TYR A 46 2.00 -7.28 1.34
C TYR A 46 0.85 -6.40 1.81
N ASP A 47 0.02 -6.93 2.69
CA ASP A 47 -0.80 -6.08 3.54
C ASP A 47 0.19 -5.27 4.41
N GLU A 48 0.24 -3.95 4.25
CA GLU A 48 1.07 -3.09 5.11
C GLU A 48 0.47 -2.96 6.51
N SER A 49 -0.67 -3.61 6.76
CA SER A 49 -1.25 -3.74 8.08
C SER A 49 -0.82 -5.06 8.73
N PHE A 50 -0.23 -4.96 9.92
CA PHE A 50 0.01 -6.13 10.77
C PHE A 50 -1.34 -6.62 11.31
N THR A 51 -1.58 -7.93 11.27
CA THR A 51 -2.72 -8.52 11.95
C THR A 51 -2.61 -8.27 13.47
N PRO A 52 -3.72 -8.27 14.22
CA PRO A 52 -3.68 -8.08 15.68
C PRO A 52 -2.72 -9.05 16.41
N LYS A 53 -2.57 -10.27 15.90
CA LYS A 53 -1.63 -11.27 16.43
C LYS A 53 -0.16 -10.90 16.16
N GLU A 54 0.13 -10.36 14.99
CA GLU A 54 1.48 -9.90 14.64
C GLU A 54 1.87 -8.67 15.47
N ILE A 55 0.93 -7.76 15.71
CA ILE A 55 1.13 -6.62 16.62
C ILE A 55 1.47 -7.13 18.03
N GLU A 56 0.68 -8.07 18.56
CA GLU A 56 0.93 -8.65 19.89
C GLU A 56 2.30 -9.36 19.97
N LEU A 57 2.72 -10.03 18.90
CA LEU A 57 4.04 -10.67 18.80
C LEU A 57 5.17 -9.64 18.81
N ILE A 58 5.03 -8.54 18.07
CA ILE A 58 6.00 -7.45 18.02
C ILE A 58 6.14 -6.83 19.41
N ASP A 59 5.04 -6.52 20.09
CA ASP A 59 5.05 -5.92 21.43
C ASP A 59 5.75 -6.83 22.44
N LYS A 60 5.42 -8.13 22.45
CA LYS A 60 6.10 -9.12 23.30
C LYS A 60 7.59 -9.23 23.01
N LEU A 61 7.99 -9.15 21.73
CA LEU A 61 9.39 -9.23 21.34
C LEU A 61 10.17 -8.01 21.83
N ILE A 62 9.59 -6.82 21.73
CA ILE A 62 10.17 -5.56 22.22
C ILE A 62 10.34 -5.65 23.73
N ASP A 63 9.29 -6.04 24.46
CA ASP A 63 9.32 -6.20 25.92
C ASP A 63 10.39 -7.18 26.38
N LEU A 64 10.47 -8.35 25.73
CA LEU A 64 11.49 -9.36 26.03
C LEU A 64 12.90 -8.85 25.72
N SER A 65 13.06 -8.05 24.68
CA SER A 65 14.34 -7.47 24.28
C SER A 65 14.81 -6.40 25.26
N ILE A 66 13.89 -5.56 25.74
CA ILE A 66 14.14 -4.58 26.81
C ILE A 66 14.54 -5.31 28.11
N LYS A 67 13.75 -6.30 28.55
CA LYS A 67 14.03 -7.06 29.77
C LYS A 67 15.38 -7.79 29.73
N LYS A 68 15.79 -8.26 28.55
CA LYS A 68 17.07 -8.94 28.37
C LYS A 68 18.24 -8.01 28.06
N GLY A 69 18.03 -6.69 28.03
CA GLY A 69 19.07 -5.70 27.70
C GLY A 69 19.65 -5.87 26.29
N LYS A 70 18.87 -6.39 25.35
CA LYS A 70 19.32 -6.73 23.98
C LYS A 70 19.13 -5.60 22.96
N LEU A 71 18.69 -4.43 23.42
CA LEU A 71 18.62 -3.24 22.58
C LEU A 71 20.04 -2.70 22.38
N VAL A 72 20.56 -2.92 21.17
CA VAL A 72 21.92 -2.53 20.79
C VAL A 72 21.88 -1.59 19.59
N SER A 73 22.94 -0.84 19.38
CA SER A 73 23.07 0.02 18.21
C SER A 73 23.22 -0.81 16.92
N LYS A 74 22.91 -0.22 15.76
CA LYS A 74 23.11 -0.88 14.46
C LYS A 74 24.53 -1.42 14.28
N LYS A 75 25.54 -0.70 14.76
CA LYS A 75 26.95 -1.14 14.64
C LYS A 75 27.23 -2.39 15.47
N GLU A 76 26.62 -2.51 16.64
CA GLU A 76 26.76 -3.68 17.51
C GLU A 76 25.94 -4.87 17.02
N LEU A 77 24.75 -4.63 16.48
CA LEU A 77 23.87 -5.67 15.93
C LEU A 77 24.54 -6.44 14.78
N PHE A 78 25.31 -5.75 13.94
CA PHE A 78 25.97 -6.32 12.77
C PHE A 78 27.46 -6.60 12.98
N LYS A 79 27.95 -6.53 14.23
CA LYS A 79 29.38 -6.69 14.52
C LYS A 79 29.93 -8.07 14.14
N ASP A 80 29.09 -9.09 14.24
CA ASP A 80 29.43 -10.50 14.01
C ASP A 80 28.94 -11.04 12.64
N LEU A 81 28.33 -10.19 11.81
CA LEU A 81 27.83 -10.53 10.46
C LEU A 81 28.85 -10.23 9.35
N LYS A 82 30.15 -10.29 9.68
CA LYS A 82 31.25 -10.12 8.72
C LYS A 82 31.72 -11.45 8.15
#